data_AF-A0A6H5I8H5-F1
#
_entry.id   AF-A0A6H5I8H5-F1
#
_cell.length_a   1.000
_cell.length_b   1.000
_cell.length_c   1.000
_cell.angle_alpha   90.00
_cell.angle_beta   90.00
_cell.angle_gamma   90.00
#
_symmetry.space_group_name_H-M   'P 1'
#
loop_
_entity.id
_entity.type
_entity.pdbx_description
1 polymer ?
#
loop_
_entity_poly.entity_id
_entity_poly.type
_entity_poly.pdbx_seq_one_letter_code
_entity_poly.pdbx_strand_id
1 'polypeptide(L)' 'MFRAINYELYVKPNNVVMAIGLIGMTGCIGYIAYMRSKYKDMGYYTAVGPDGTETFQKKVSKWEI' A
#
# COMPACT_ATOMS: atom_id res chain seq x y z
N MET A 1 35.56 2.07 -20.33
CA MET A 1 35.26 1.20 -19.18
C MET A 1 34.28 1.86 -18.20
N PHE A 2 34.53 3.10 -17.74
CA PHE A 2 33.68 3.81 -16.76
C PHE A 2 32.18 3.94 -17.13
N ARG A 3 31.83 4.19 -18.40
CA ARG A 3 30.43 4.29 -18.87
C ARG A 3 29.66 2.96 -18.84
N ALA A 4 30.34 1.81 -18.85
CA ALA A 4 29.70 0.49 -18.75
C ALA A 4 29.44 0.10 -17.27
N ILE A 5 30.25 0.63 -16.36
CA ILE A 5 30.15 0.36 -14.91
C ILE A 5 29.08 1.27 -14.27
N ASN A 6 28.89 2.49 -14.77
CA ASN A 6 27.95 3.47 -14.23
C ASN A 6 26.98 4.00 -15.30
N TYR A 7 26.36 3.07 -16.05
CA TYR A 7 25.48 3.39 -17.18
C TYR A 7 24.30 4.28 -16.78
N GLU A 8 23.73 4.09 -15.58
CA GLU A 8 22.63 4.89 -15.05
C GLU A 8 22.99 6.38 -14.88
N LEU A 9 24.26 6.72 -14.64
CA LEU A 9 24.71 8.11 -14.48
C LEU A 9 24.85 8.86 -15.82
N TYR A 10 25.01 8.12 -16.93
CA TYR A 10 25.29 8.68 -18.26
C TYR A 10 24.15 8.48 -19.27
N VAL A 11 23.15 7.67 -18.93
CA VAL A 11 21.92 7.56 -19.71
C VAL A 11 20.98 8.68 -19.34
N LYS A 12 20.51 9.39 -20.37
CA LYS A 12 19.46 10.39 -20.22
C LYS A 12 18.26 9.74 -19.53
N PRO A 13 17.78 10.26 -18.39
CA PRO A 13 16.71 9.64 -17.63
C PRO A 13 15.48 9.44 -18.53
N ASN A 14 14.97 8.21 -18.57
CA ASN A 14 13.79 7.90 -19.37
C ASN A 14 12.54 8.33 -18.60
N ASN A 15 12.14 9.59 -18.79
CA ASN A 15 11.00 10.19 -18.11
C ASN A 15 9.71 9.37 -18.25
N VAL A 16 9.55 8.63 -19.35
CA VAL A 16 8.39 7.76 -19.59
C VAL A 16 8.34 6.61 -18.59
N VAL A 17 9.45 5.89 -18.38
CA VAL A 17 9.51 4.78 -17.42
C VAL A 17 9.38 5.28 -15.99
N MET A 18 9.97 6.43 -15.67
CA MET A 18 9.81 7.06 -14.37
C MET A 18 8.34 7.43 -14.08
N ALA A 19 7.64 7.99 -15.05
CA ALA A 19 6.22 8.34 -14.92
C ALA A 19 5.35 7.09 -14.72
N ILE A 20 5.59 6.01 -15.48
CA ILE A 20 4.87 4.74 -15.30
C ILE A 20 5.12 4.16 -13.90
N GLY A 21 6.36 4.18 -13.42
CA GLY A 21 6.69 3.75 -12.06
C GLY A 21 5.95 4.57 -11.01
N LEU A 22 5.89 5.89 -11.17
CA LEU A 22 5.19 6.79 -10.26
C LEU A 22 3.67 6.56 -10.25
N ILE A 23 3.07 6.30 -11.41
CA ILE A 23 1.66 5.93 -11.53
C ILE A 23 1.39 4.61 -10.81
N GLY A 24 2.23 3.60 -11.01
CA GLY A 24 2.11 2.31 -10.33
C GLY A 24 2.19 2.45 -8.80
N MET A 25 3.20 3.16 -8.30
CA MET A 25 3.37 3.42 -6.86
C MET A 25 2.17 4.19 -6.29
N THR A 26 1.71 5.23 -6.99
CA THR A 26 0.56 6.03 -6.55
C THR A 26 -0.73 5.20 -6.54
N GLY A 27 -0.92 4.33 -7.53
CA GLY A 27 -2.04 3.40 -7.59
C GLY A 27 -2.06 2.41 -6.43
N CYS A 28 -0.91 1.82 -6.10
CA CYS A 28 -0.78 0.93 -4.95
C CYS A 28 -1.09 1.65 -3.63
N ILE A 29 -0.48 2.82 -3.40
CA ILE A 29 -0.69 3.61 -2.17
C ILE A 29 -2.15 4.05 -2.08
N GLY A 30 -2.74 4.54 -3.17
CA GLY A 30 -4.13 4.95 -3.24
C GLY A 30 -5.10 3.82 -2.93
N TYR A 31 -4.85 2.62 -3.47
CA TYR A 31 -5.67 1.44 -3.18
C TYR A 31 -5.60 1.04 -1.71
N ILE A 32 -4.41 1.01 -1.11
CA ILE A 32 -4.22 0.69 0.31
C ILE A 32 -4.92 1.73 1.19
N ALA A 33 -4.77 3.02 0.88
CA ALA A 33 -5.42 4.11 1.61
C ALA A 33 -6.94 4.02 1.51
N TYR A 34 -7.48 3.74 0.31
CA TYR A 34 -8.90 3.55 0.08
C TYR A 34 -9.46 2.40 0.93
N MET A 35 -8.82 1.23 0.86
CA MET A 35 -9.22 0.06 1.65
C MET A 35 -9.19 0.40 3.15
N ARG A 36 -8.13 1.03 3.63
CA ARG A 36 -7.98 1.42 5.03
C ARG A 36 -9.07 2.39 5.48
N SER A 37 -9.43 3.37 4.66
CA SER A 37 -10.55 4.29 4.96
C SER A 37 -11.87 3.54 5.04
N LYS A 38 -12.14 2.69 4.04
CA LYS A 38 -13.37 1.88 3.97
C LYS A 38 -13.53 1.00 5.21
N TYR A 39 -12.48 0.32 5.65
CA TYR A 39 -12.51 -0.53 6.84
C TYR A 39 -12.68 0.28 8.14
N LYS A 40 -12.09 1.48 8.21
CA LYS A 40 -12.22 2.38 9.35
C LYS A 40 -13.67 2.85 9.54
N ASP A 41 -14.35 3.24 8.46
CA ASP A 41 -15.73 3.74 8.51
C ASP A 41 -16.75 2.63 8.82
N MET A 42 -16.44 1.39 8.45
CA MET A 42 -17.27 0.24 8.78
C MET A 42 -17.09 -0.26 10.24
N GLY A 43 -16.22 0.37 11.03
CA GLY A 43 -16.06 0.09 12.47
C GLY A 43 -15.37 -1.25 12.79
N TYR A 44 -14.76 -1.89 11.79
CA TYR A 44 -14.02 -3.14 11.94
C TYR A 44 -12.58 -2.84 12.36
N TYR A 45 -12.16 -3.36 13.51
CA TYR A 45 -10.74 -3.43 13.85
C TYR A 45 -10.19 -4.71 13.22
N THR A 46 -9.06 -4.63 12.50
CA THR A 46 -8.30 -5.82 12.11
C THR A 46 -7.73 -6.43 13.38
N ALA A 47 -8.42 -7.43 13.94
CA ALA A 47 -7.86 -8.27 14.99
C ALA A 47 -6.98 -9.30 14.30
N VAL A 48 -5.66 -9.09 14.34
CA VAL A 48 -4.68 -10.09 13.94
C VAL A 48 -4.63 -11.09 15.09
N GLY A 49 -5.18 -12.29 14.86
CA GLY A 49 -5.06 -13.38 15.82
C GLY A 49 -3.60 -13.82 15.99
N PRO A 50 -3.24 -14.49 17.09
CA PRO A 50 -1.88 -14.98 17.34
C PRO A 50 -1.35 -15.91 16.23
N ASP A 51 -2.24 -16.50 15.42
CA ASP A 51 -1.92 -17.37 14.28
C ASP A 51 -1.77 -16.62 12.94
N GLY A 52 -1.80 -15.28 12.96
CA GLY A 52 -1.62 -14.44 11.76
C GLY A 52 -2.88 -14.30 10.89
N THR A 53 -4.00 -14.89 11.27
CA THR A 53 -5.28 -14.78 10.57
C THR A 53 -5.93 -13.44 10.84
N GLU A 54 -6.16 -12.66 9.77
CA GLU A 54 -6.92 -11.42 9.82
C GLU A 54 -8.41 -11.75 9.86
N THR A 55 -9.05 -11.63 11.03
CA THR A 55 -10.50 -11.80 11.14
C THR A 55 -11.18 -10.44 11.32
N PHE A 56 -12.12 -10.14 10.41
CA PHE A 56 -12.91 -8.92 10.44
C PHE A 56 -14.02 -9.05 11.49
N GLN A 57 -13.76 -8.60 12.71
CA GLN A 57 -14.76 -8.63 13.79
C GLN A 57 -15.47 -7.28 13.90
N LYS A 58 -16.81 -7.30 13.84
CA LYS A 58 -17.66 -6.12 14.00
C LYS A 58 -17.62 -5.66 15.46
N LYS A 59 -17.38 -4.37 15.71
CA LYS A 59 -17.51 -3.81 17.07
C LYS A 59 -18.94 -4.01 17.58
N VAL A 60 -19.13 -4.93 18.52
CA VAL A 60 -20.34 -5.03 19.34
C VAL A 60 -20.16 -4.21 20.61
N SER A 61 -21.17 -3.43 20.97
CA SER A 61 -21.13 -2.59 22.16
C SER A 61 -21.25 -3.47 23.41
N LYS A 62 -20.47 -3.17 24.46
CA LYS A 62 -20.54 -3.88 25.75
C LYS A 62 -21.79 -3.56 26.58
N TRP A 63 -22.65 -2.66 26.09
CA TRP A 63 -23.78 -2.11 26.83
C TRP A 63 -25.15 -2.69 26.39
N GLU A 64 -25.16 -3.61 25.42
CA GLU A 64 -26.35 -4.33 24.96
C GLU A 64 -26.45 -5.75 25.59
N ILE A 65 -25.87 -5.95 26.78
CA ILE A 65 -26.01 -7.18 27.58
C ILE A 65 -27.11 -6.99 28.61
#